data_AF-A0AAE1BBZ2-F1
#
_entry.id   AF-A0AAE1BBZ2-F1
#
_cell.length_a   1.000
_cell.length_b   1.000
_cell.length_c   1.000
_cell.angle_alpha   90.00
_cell.angle_beta   90.00
_cell.angle_gamma   90.00
#
_symmetry.space_group_name_H-M   'P 1'
#
loop_
_entity.id
_entity.type
_entity.pdbx_description
1 polymer ?
#
loop_
_entity_poly.entity_id
_entity_poly.type
_entity_poly.pdbx_seq_one_letter_code
_entity_poly.pdbx_strand_id
1 'polypeptide(L)'
;MATERYACTLTESEVEMAAEQLREDPATRAIEIKTLRDRLGKYPGLHARTDSSFLLRFLRARKFDQEAAFHLVINYYKARRDEGEIFNGEWFQT
;
A
#
# COMPACT_ATOMS: atom_id res chain seq x y z
N MET A 1 -0.98 3.01 17.00
CA MET A 1 -0.37 2.98 15.66
C MET A 1 -0.51 4.38 15.07
N ALA A 2 0.59 5.10 14.86
CA ALA A 2 0.54 6.49 14.41
C ALA A 2 -0.01 6.56 12.97
N THR A 3 -1.15 7.23 12.81
CA THR A 3 -1.69 7.66 11.52
C THR A 3 -0.85 8.81 10.99
N GLU A 4 0.37 8.53 10.51
CA GLU A 4 1.19 9.57 9.90
C GLU A 4 0.56 10.03 8.58
N ARG A 5 0.33 11.34 8.48
CA ARG A 5 -0.08 11.98 7.23
C ARG A 5 1.08 11.86 6.24
N TYR A 6 0.76 11.41 5.02
CA TYR A 6 1.74 11.39 3.93
C TYR A 6 2.18 12.82 3.59
N ALA A 7 3.48 13.08 3.62
CA ALA A 7 4.08 14.28 3.06
C ALA A 7 4.50 13.98 1.61
N CYS A 8 3.92 14.70 0.65
CA CYS A 8 4.28 14.56 -0.76
C CYS A 8 5.61 15.27 -1.01
N THR A 9 6.63 14.52 -1.45
CA THR A 9 7.97 15.03 -1.77
C THR A 9 8.23 15.07 -3.27
N LEU A 10 7.20 14.81 -4.10
CA LEU A 10 7.31 14.82 -5.55
C LEU A 10 7.37 16.25 -6.08
N THR A 11 8.19 16.45 -7.10
CA THR A 11 8.20 17.66 -7.94
C THR A 11 6.90 17.77 -8.74
N GLU A 12 6.62 18.96 -9.31
CA GLU A 12 5.42 19.19 -10.11
C GLU A 12 5.31 18.23 -11.31
N SER A 13 6.42 18.02 -12.03
CA SER A 13 6.46 17.07 -13.17
C SER A 13 6.20 15.62 -12.74
N GLU A 14 6.69 15.20 -11.58
CA GLU A 14 6.41 13.86 -11.04
C GLU A 14 4.96 13.71 -10.59
N VAL A 15 4.35 14.78 -10.08
CA VAL A 15 2.91 14.79 -9.73
C VAL A 15 2.06 14.65 -10.99
N GLU A 16 2.37 15.39 -12.05
CA GLU A 16 1.69 15.28 -13.34
C GLU A 16 1.82 13.87 -13.92
N MET A 17 3.03 13.32 -13.92
CA MET A 17 3.30 11.95 -14.36
C MET A 17 2.51 10.91 -13.54
N ALA A 18 2.43 11.09 -12.21
CA ALA A 18 1.66 10.20 -11.35
C ALA A 18 0.15 10.29 -11.61
N ALA A 19 -0.37 11.49 -11.89
CA ALA A 19 -1.76 11.68 -12.27
C ALA A 19 -2.08 10.95 -13.58
N GLU A 20 -1.25 11.11 -14.61
CA GLU A 20 -1.45 10.48 -15.92
C GLU A 20 -1.30 8.96 -15.88
N GLN A 21 -0.21 8.46 -15.28
CA GLN A 21 0.16 7.05 -15.38
C GLN A 21 -0.49 6.18 -14.29
N LEU A 22 -0.68 6.74 -13.10
CA LEU A 22 -1.14 6.02 -11.91
C LEU A 22 -2.54 6.44 -11.46
N ARG A 23 -3.17 7.44 -12.10
CA ARG A 23 -4.44 8.02 -11.63
C ARG A 23 -4.35 8.54 -10.19
N GLU A 24 -3.16 8.98 -9.79
CA GLU A 24 -2.94 9.54 -8.47
C GLU A 24 -3.35 11.01 -8.44
N ASP A 25 -4.44 11.32 -7.76
CA ASP A 25 -4.87 12.70 -7.53
C ASP A 25 -4.46 13.15 -6.11
N PRO A 26 -3.62 14.20 -5.96
CA PRO A 26 -3.25 14.76 -4.67
C PRO A 26 -4.44 15.15 -3.78
N ALA A 27 -5.57 15.56 -4.37
CA ALA A 27 -6.76 15.98 -3.64
C ALA A 27 -7.49 14.79 -2.99
N THR A 28 -7.50 13.63 -3.63
CA THR A 28 -8.20 12.42 -3.13
C THR A 28 -7.27 11.45 -2.40
N ARG A 29 -5.93 11.55 -2.59
CA ARG A 29 -4.92 10.63 -2.03
C ARG A 29 -5.16 10.27 -0.55
N ALA A 30 -5.42 11.25 0.30
CA ALA A 30 -5.62 11.02 1.73
C ALA A 30 -6.90 10.19 2.01
N ILE A 31 -7.95 10.41 1.23
CA ILE A 31 -9.21 9.66 1.29
C ILE A 31 -8.99 8.24 0.78
N GLU A 32 -8.31 8.06 -0.36
CA GLU A 32 -8.01 6.74 -0.93
C GLU A 32 -7.19 5.86 0.02
N ILE A 33 -6.18 6.44 0.69
CA ILE A 33 -5.40 5.75 1.74
C ILE A 33 -6.29 5.37 2.92
N LYS A 34 -7.16 6.28 3.38
CA LYS A 34 -8.09 6.00 4.49
C LYS A 34 -9.05 4.88 4.11
N THR A 35 -9.62 4.90 2.91
CA THR A 35 -10.53 3.86 2.40
C THR A 35 -9.85 2.49 2.43
N LEU A 36 -8.64 2.37 1.87
CA LEU A 36 -7.91 1.11 1.88
C LEU A 36 -7.59 0.64 3.32
N ARG A 37 -7.17 1.55 4.19
CA ARG A 37 -6.91 1.27 5.61
C ARG A 37 -8.15 0.73 6.32
N ASP A 38 -9.29 1.40 6.15
CA ASP A 38 -10.56 1.03 6.78
C ASP A 38 -11.04 -0.34 6.28
N ARG A 39 -10.85 -0.65 4.99
CA ARG A 39 -11.15 -1.96 4.41
C ARG A 39 -10.28 -3.07 5.02
N LEU A 40 -8.97 -2.84 5.13
CA LEU A 40 -8.03 -3.80 5.72
C LEU A 40 -8.33 -4.05 7.21
N GLY A 41 -8.70 -3.02 7.97
CA GLY A 41 -9.08 -3.16 9.38
C GLY A 41 -10.34 -3.98 9.61
N LYS A 42 -11.19 -4.14 8.59
CA LYS A 42 -12.39 -5.01 8.63
C LYS A 42 -12.12 -6.43 8.17
N TYR A 43 -10.94 -6.72 7.61
CA TYR A 43 -10.63 -8.05 7.11
C TYR A 43 -10.21 -8.98 8.27
N PRO A 44 -10.93 -10.09 8.51
CA PRO A 44 -10.69 -10.92 9.69
C PRO A 44 -9.33 -11.62 9.64
N GLY A 45 -8.63 -11.62 10.78
CA GLY A 45 -7.36 -12.33 10.94
C GLY A 45 -6.12 -11.67 10.32
N LEU A 46 -6.27 -10.49 9.70
CA LEU A 46 -5.15 -9.75 9.11
C LEU A 46 -4.69 -8.61 10.01
N HIS A 47 -3.44 -8.70 10.50
CA HIS A 47 -2.76 -7.62 11.21
C HIS A 47 -1.81 -6.89 10.25
N ALA A 48 -2.38 -6.09 9.35
CA ALA A 48 -1.61 -5.38 8.35
C ALA A 48 -0.94 -4.11 8.91
N ARG A 49 0.23 -3.78 8.37
CA ARG A 49 0.85 -2.46 8.43
C ARG A 49 -0.02 -1.50 7.62
N THR A 50 -0.35 -0.34 8.19
CA THR A 50 -1.35 0.59 7.63
C THR A 50 -0.91 2.06 7.60
N ASP A 51 0.38 2.36 7.78
CA ASP A 51 0.86 3.72 7.56
C ASP A 51 0.70 4.14 6.09
N SER A 52 0.59 5.44 5.89
CA SER A 52 0.25 6.02 4.59
C SER A 52 1.26 5.67 3.51
N SER A 53 2.57 5.70 3.83
CA SER A 53 3.63 5.41 2.87
C SER A 53 3.61 3.96 2.38
N PHE A 54 3.31 3.02 3.27
CA PHE A 54 3.20 1.60 2.94
C PHE A 54 1.99 1.36 2.04
N LEU A 55 0.80 1.84 2.42
CA LEU A 55 -0.43 1.63 1.66
C LEU A 55 -0.39 2.30 0.28
N LEU A 56 0.26 3.46 0.17
CA LEU A 56 0.39 4.18 -1.10
C LEU A 56 1.14 3.37 -2.17
N ARG A 57 2.06 2.48 -1.78
CA ARG A 57 2.75 1.58 -2.72
C ARG A 57 1.78 0.65 -3.45
N PHE A 58 0.79 0.11 -2.72
CA PHE A 58 -0.22 -0.80 -3.27
C PHE A 58 -1.22 -0.06 -4.16
N LEU A 59 -1.65 1.13 -3.73
CA LEU A 59 -2.50 2.00 -4.54
C LEU A 59 -1.82 2.37 -5.86
N ARG A 60 -0.56 2.82 -5.83
CA ARG A 60 0.24 3.12 -7.02
C ARG A 60 0.41 1.90 -7.94
N ALA A 61 0.74 0.74 -7.36
CA ALA A 61 0.90 -0.50 -8.12
C ALA A 61 -0.37 -0.98 -8.84
N ARG A 62 -1.54 -0.45 -8.45
CA ARG A 62 -2.85 -0.77 -9.03
C ARG A 62 -3.56 0.45 -9.60
N LYS A 63 -2.81 1.53 -9.88
CA LYS A 63 -3.34 2.77 -10.47
C LYS A 63 -4.59 3.29 -9.74
N PHE A 64 -4.53 3.23 -8.41
CA PHE A 64 -5.60 3.63 -7.49
C PHE A 64 -6.93 2.85 -7.65
N ASP A 65 -6.90 1.68 -8.29
CA ASP A 65 -8.01 0.72 -8.20
C ASP A 65 -8.06 0.14 -6.78
N GLN A 66 -9.07 0.56 -6.01
CA GLN A 66 -9.26 0.19 -4.61
C GLN A 66 -9.43 -1.32 -4.41
N GLU A 67 -10.11 -2.01 -5.32
CA GLU A 67 -10.37 -3.44 -5.20
C GLU A 67 -9.11 -4.25 -5.47
N ALA A 68 -8.42 -3.92 -6.57
CA ALA A 68 -7.18 -4.58 -6.92
C ALA A 68 -6.08 -4.29 -5.90
N ALA A 69 -6.01 -3.08 -5.35
CA ALA A 69 -5.06 -2.72 -4.29
C ALA A 69 -5.34 -3.51 -3.00
N PHE A 70 -6.61 -3.62 -2.59
CA PHE A 70 -7.01 -4.41 -1.43
C PHE A 70 -6.60 -5.88 -1.54
N HIS A 71 -6.91 -6.51 -2.68
CA HIS A 71 -6.48 -7.88 -2.94
C HIS A 71 -4.96 -8.04 -2.98
N LEU A 72 -4.23 -7.06 -3.52
CA LEU A 72 -2.78 -7.10 -3.54
C LEU A 72 -2.19 -7.07 -2.13
N VAL A 73 -2.74 -6.26 -1.22
CA VAL A 73 -2.29 -6.24 0.18
C VAL A 73 -2.56 -7.58 0.87
N ILE A 74 -3.75 -8.15 0.67
CA ILE A 74 -4.07 -9.48 1.23
C ILE A 74 -3.10 -10.54 0.72
N ASN A 75 -2.85 -10.57 -0.59
CA ASN A 75 -1.93 -11.53 -1.21
C ASN A 75 -0.49 -11.36 -0.72
N TYR A 76 -0.04 -10.11 -0.53
CA TYR A 76 1.27 -9.83 0.06
C TYR A 76 1.41 -10.48 1.44
N TYR A 77 0.41 -10.35 2.31
CA TYR A 77 0.44 -10.96 3.65
C TYR A 77 0.27 -12.47 3.64
N LYS A 78 -0.52 -13.03 2.71
CA LYS A 78 -0.62 -14.48 2.50
C LYS A 78 0.73 -15.07 2.10
N ALA A 79 1.35 -14.51 1.05
CA ALA A 79 2.68 -14.93 0.61
C ALA A 79 3.72 -14.82 1.73
N ARG A 80 3.72 -13.70 2.47
CA ARG A 80 4.64 -13.52 3.60
C ARG A 80 4.47 -14.55 4.73
N ARG A 81 3.25 -15.01 4.96
CA ARG A 81 2.96 -16.06 5.96
C ARG A 81 3.36 -17.44 5.45
N ASP A 82 2.99 -17.73 4.20
CA ASP A 82 3.12 -19.07 3.62
C ASP A 82 4.59 -19.37 3.22
N GLU A 83 5.36 -18.34 2.85
CA GLU A 83 6.79 -18.42 2.52
C GLU A 83 7.67 -17.86 3.66
N GLY A 84 7.30 -18.17 4.91
CA GLY A 84 7.94 -17.62 6.11
C GLY A 84 9.47 -17.69 6.07
N GLU A 85 10.06 -18.77 5.55
CA GLU A 85 11.51 -18.93 5.49
C GLU A 85 12.22 -17.84 4.65
N ILE A 86 11.67 -17.47 3.49
CA ILE A 86 12.25 -16.42 2.61
C ILE A 86 12.21 -15.05 3.32
N PHE A 87 11.13 -14.80 4.06
CA PHE A 87 10.91 -13.52 4.74
C PHE A 87 11.51 -13.45 6.16
N ASN A 88 11.92 -14.58 6.74
CA ASN A 88 12.62 -14.68 8.02
C ASN A 88 14.14 -14.53 7.87
N GLY A 89 14.66 -14.45 6.64
CA GLY A 89 16.08 -14.18 6.37
C GLY A 89 16.99 -15.40 6.43
N GLU A 90 16.43 -16.61 6.54
CA GLU A 90 17.21 -17.86 6.62
C GLU A 90 17.84 -18.26 5.28
N TRP A 91 17.44 -17.62 4.18
CA TRP A 91 17.90 -17.94 2.81
C TRP A 91 19.18 -17.21 2.37
N PHE A 92 19.72 -16.29 3.19
CA PHE A 92 20.94 -15.54 2.86
C PHE A 92 22.18 -16.04 3.62
N GLN A 93 22.15 -17.25 4.18
CA GLN A 93 23.29 -17.87 4.87
C GLN A 93 23.75 -19.15 4.15
N THR A 94 24.41 -18.99 3.01
CA THR A 94 25.36 -19.96 2.43
C THR A 94 26.42 -19.24 1.64
#